data_AF-A0A7W1W8Q4-F1
#
_entry.id   AF-A0A7W1W8Q4-F1
#
_cell.length_a   1.000
_cell.length_b   1.000
_cell.length_c   1.000
_cell.angle_alpha   90.00
_cell.angle_beta   90.00
_cell.angle_gamma   90.00
#
_symmetry.space_group_name_H-M   'P 1'
#
loop_
_entity.id
_entity.type
_entity.pdbx_description
1 polymer ?
#
loop_
_entity_poly.entity_id
_entity_poly.type
_entity_poly.pdbx_seq_one_letter_code
_entity_poly.pdbx_strand_id
1 'polypeptide(L)'
;MKSIAIYTIGHGRHAWKDFLALLQKYEIAFLCDVRSAARSRWVQFNGTVLSENLRENGIGYEWLPETGGKRMAKTEDLERGIERILELSAEVK
;
A
#
# COMPACT_ATOMS: atom_id res chain seq x y z
N MET A 1 -22.01 11.72 3.74
CA MET A 1 -21.05 10.59 3.80
C MET A 1 -19.73 11.09 3.24
N LYS A 2 -18.61 10.91 3.95
CA LYS A 2 -17.27 11.23 3.41
C LYS A 2 -17.02 10.22 2.28
N SER A 3 -16.69 10.68 1.07
CA SER A 3 -16.35 9.79 -0.04
C SER A 3 -14.92 9.27 0.18
N ILE A 4 -14.74 7.95 0.18
CA ILE A 4 -13.43 7.32 0.29
C ILE A 4 -12.87 7.17 -1.12
N ALA A 5 -11.71 7.78 -1.38
CA ALA A 5 -10.99 7.62 -2.63
C ALA A 5 -9.89 6.57 -2.45
N ILE A 6 -10.00 5.46 -3.19
CA ILE A 6 -8.99 4.39 -3.22
C ILE A 6 -8.29 4.43 -4.56
N TYR A 7 -6.96 4.54 -4.53
CA TYR A 7 -6.10 4.50 -5.70
C TYR A 7 -5.31 3.20 -5.72
N THR A 8 -4.96 2.74 -6.92
CA THR A 8 -4.02 1.63 -7.11
C THR A 8 -2.72 2.16 -7.71
N ILE A 9 -1.60 1.60 -7.29
CA ILE A 9 -0.28 1.97 -7.83
C ILE A 9 0.60 0.74 -7.97
N GLY A 10 1.24 0.61 -9.13
CA GLY A 10 2.33 -0.33 -9.35
C GLY A 10 3.67 0.41 -9.34
N HIS A 11 4.71 -0.20 -8.79
CA HIS A 11 6.04 0.42 -8.77
C HIS A 11 6.90 0.09 -9.99
N GLY A 12 6.63 -1.01 -10.71
CA GLY A 12 7.33 -1.38 -11.95
C GLY A 12 8.87 -1.26 -11.86
N ARG A 13 9.43 -0.38 -12.69
CA ARG A 13 10.85 0.04 -12.67
C ARG A 13 11.04 1.50 -12.22
N HIS A 14 10.03 2.11 -11.61
CA HIS A 14 10.10 3.51 -11.20
C HIS A 14 11.28 3.72 -10.24
N ALA A 15 11.98 4.83 -10.41
CA ALA A 15 12.87 5.31 -9.37
C ALA A 15 12.04 5.67 -8.13
N TRP A 16 12.64 5.57 -6.94
CA TRP A 16 11.96 5.92 -5.68
C TRP A 16 11.33 7.32 -5.73
N LYS A 17 12.07 8.30 -6.27
CA LYS A 17 11.61 9.70 -6.36
C LYS A 17 10.33 9.85 -7.17
N ASP A 18 10.22 9.14 -8.30
CA ASP A 18 9.02 9.23 -9.16
C ASP A 18 7.81 8.57 -8.50
N PHE A 19 8.04 7.44 -7.81
CA PHE A 19 7.01 6.76 -7.05
C PHE A 19 6.49 7.64 -5.91
N LEU A 20 7.38 8.25 -5.13
CA LEU A 20 7.03 9.17 -4.05
C LEU A 20 6.30 10.41 -4.58
N ALA A 21 6.77 10.99 -5.70
CA ALA A 21 6.12 12.13 -6.32
C ALA A 21 4.67 11.83 -6.74
N LEU A 22 4.39 10.61 -7.21
CA LEU A 22 3.01 10.19 -7.49
C LEU A 22 2.17 10.12 -6.21
N LEU A 23 2.68 9.53 -5.14
CA LEU A 23 1.95 9.48 -3.86
C LEU A 23 1.63 10.89 -3.35
N GLN A 24 2.61 11.80 -3.38
CA GLN A 24 2.42 13.18 -2.96
C GLN A 24 1.45 13.96 -3.85
N LYS A 25 1.52 13.76 -5.18
CA LYS A 25 0.63 14.41 -6.15
C LYS A 25 -0.85 14.08 -5.90
N TYR A 26 -1.15 12.86 -5.49
CA TYR A 26 -2.51 12.40 -5.18
C TYR A 26 -2.83 12.47 -3.68
N GLU A 27 -1.98 13.13 -2.89
CA GLU A 27 -2.16 13.33 -1.45
C GLU A 27 -2.40 12.00 -0.70
N ILE A 28 -1.70 10.94 -1.12
CA ILE A 28 -1.82 9.62 -0.52
C ILE A 28 -1.16 9.64 0.85
N ALA A 29 -1.98 9.51 1.89
CA ALA A 29 -1.53 9.49 3.27
C ALA A 29 -1.21 8.08 3.80
N PHE A 30 -1.68 7.02 3.13
CA PHE A 30 -1.42 5.64 3.54
C PHE A 30 -1.31 4.70 2.35
N LEU A 31 -0.34 3.78 2.39
CA LEU A 31 -0.13 2.75 1.37
C LEU A 31 -0.36 1.35 1.94
N CYS A 32 -1.37 0.65 1.41
CA CYS A 32 -1.62 -0.75 1.73
C CYS A 32 -0.91 -1.65 0.70
N ASP A 33 0.06 -2.45 1.15
CA ASP A 33 0.78 -3.40 0.32
C ASP A 33 0.04 -4.75 0.26
N VAL A 34 -0.63 -4.97 -0.87
CA VAL A 34 -1.42 -6.20 -1.14
C VAL A 34 -0.59 -7.35 -1.73
N ARG A 35 0.75 -7.23 -1.75
CA ARG A 35 1.61 -8.28 -2.31
C ARG A 35 1.63 -9.48 -1.37
N SER A 36 1.46 -10.70 -1.90
CA SER A 36 1.60 -11.95 -1.12
C SER A 36 2.94 -12.09 -0.37
N ALA A 37 3.98 -11.38 -0.81
CA ALA A 37 5.23 -11.19 -0.10
C ALA A 37 5.69 -9.75 -0.32
N ALA A 38 6.03 -9.02 0.75
CA ALA A 38 6.59 -7.67 0.70
C ALA A 38 8.06 -7.68 0.21
N ARG A 39 8.33 -8.36 -0.90
CA ARG A 39 9.64 -8.56 -1.50
C ARG A 39 9.62 -8.10 -2.95
N SER A 40 10.65 -7.39 -3.33
CA SER A 40 10.84 -6.88 -4.68
C SER A 40 12.25 -7.18 -5.17
N ARG A 41 12.40 -7.25 -6.49
CA ARG A 41 13.73 -7.22 -7.13
C ARG A 41 14.45 -5.87 -6.93
N TRP A 42 13.68 -4.83 -6.60
CA TRP A 42 14.16 -3.47 -6.40
C TRP A 42 14.19 -3.19 -4.90
N VAL A 43 15.39 -2.98 -4.34
CA VAL A 43 15.63 -2.91 -2.89
C VAL A 43 14.76 -1.85 -2.21
N GLN A 44 14.53 -0.71 -2.86
CA GLN A 44 13.69 0.38 -2.35
C GLN A 44 12.22 0.00 -2.15
N PHE A 45 11.76 -1.10 -2.75
CA PHE A 45 10.39 -1.61 -2.63
C PHE A 45 10.30 -2.91 -1.81
N ASN A 46 11.37 -3.30 -1.11
CA ASN A 46 11.28 -4.33 -0.07
C ASN A 46 10.53 -3.77 1.15
N GLY A 47 9.65 -4.56 1.77
CA GLY A 47 8.69 -4.08 2.77
C GLY A 47 9.29 -3.24 3.90
N THR A 48 10.40 -3.67 4.50
CA THR A 48 11.09 -2.91 5.55
C THR A 48 11.60 -1.55 5.03
N VAL A 49 12.31 -1.55 3.91
CA VAL A 49 12.88 -0.34 3.30
C VAL A 49 11.76 0.60 2.83
N LEU A 50 10.70 0.05 2.25
CA LEU A 50 9.54 0.81 1.78
C LEU A 50 8.81 1.45 2.95
N SER A 51 8.58 0.72 4.04
CA SER A 51 7.95 1.22 5.26
C SER A 51 8.76 2.37 5.87
N GLU A 52 10.09 2.22 5.99
CA GLU A 52 10.98 3.26 6.49
C GLU A 52 10.93 4.52 5.62
N ASN A 53 11.10 4.35 4.30
CA ASN A 53 11.07 5.47 3.36
C ASN A 53 9.72 6.20 3.34
N LEU A 54 8.59 5.47 3.41
CA LEU A 54 7.25 6.08 3.45
C LEU A 54 7.05 6.85 4.77
N ARG A 55 7.44 6.26 5.90
CA ARG A 55 7.34 6.89 7.23
C ARG A 55 8.13 8.18 7.31
N GLU A 56 9.35 8.21 6.76
CA GLU A 56 10.17 9.43 6.68
C GLU A 56 9.51 10.55 5.87
N ASN A 57 8.58 10.20 4.98
CA ASN A 57 7.81 11.13 4.16
C ASN A 57 6.38 11.34 4.66
N GLY A 58 6.06 10.90 5.89
CA GLY A 58 4.75 11.09 6.52
C GLY A 58 3.63 10.22 5.94
N ILE A 59 3.97 9.15 5.21
CA ILE A 59 3.01 8.24 4.60
C ILE A 59 2.98 6.94 5.41
N GLY A 60 1.79 6.54 5.84
CA GLY A 60 1.58 5.27 6.54
C GLY A 60 1.77 4.06 5.61
N TYR A 61 2.07 2.91 6.19
CA TYR A 61 2.28 1.67 5.45
C TYR A 61 1.79 0.46 6.24
N GLU A 62 1.04 -0.41 5.58
CA GLU A 62 0.67 -1.72 6.14
C GLU A 62 0.74 -2.80 5.06
N TRP A 63 1.28 -3.96 5.43
CA TRP A 63 1.37 -5.12 4.55
C TRP A 63 0.19 -6.05 4.81
N LEU A 64 -0.65 -6.28 3.79
CA LEU A 64 -1.90 -7.05 3.84
C LEU A 64 -1.82 -8.28 2.91
N PRO A 65 -0.97 -9.28 3.20
CA PRO A 65 -0.79 -10.46 2.34
C PRO A 65 -2.05 -11.31 2.17
N GLU A 66 -3.02 -11.20 3.09
CA GLU A 66 -4.32 -11.88 3.06
C GLU A 66 -5.19 -11.46 1.87
N THR A 67 -4.97 -10.27 1.31
CA THR A 67 -5.65 -9.81 0.09
C THR A 67 -5.24 -10.57 -1.17
N GLY A 68 -4.24 -11.46 -1.08
CA GLY A 68 -3.81 -12.36 -2.14
C GLY A 68 -2.54 -11.89 -2.84
N GLY A 69 -2.60 -11.72 -4.15
CA GLY A 69 -1.46 -11.38 -5.01
C GLY A 69 -1.23 -12.42 -6.10
N LYS A 70 -0.15 -13.21 -6.02
CA LYS A 70 0.17 -14.22 -7.04
C LYS A 70 -0.87 -15.34 -7.17
N ARG A 71 -1.63 -15.58 -6.10
CA ARG A 71 -2.72 -16.54 -6.04
C ARG A 71 -3.97 -15.81 -5.57
N MET A 72 -5.13 -16.28 -6.03
CA MET A 72 -6.40 -15.77 -5.55
C MET A 72 -6.53 -16.07 -4.05
N ALA A 73 -6.85 -15.04 -3.27
CA ALA A 73 -7.17 -15.19 -1.86
C ALA A 73 -8.47 -16.00 -1.69
N LYS A 74 -8.61 -16.65 -0.53
CA LYS A 74 -9.93 -17.14 -0.13
C LYS A 74 -10.83 -15.95 0.14
N THR A 75 -12.14 -16.11 -0.07
CA THR A 75 -13.13 -15.03 0.14
C THR A 75 -12.99 -14.40 1.53
N GLU A 76 -12.90 -15.22 2.58
CA GLU A 76 -12.74 -14.76 3.97
C GLU A 76 -11.45 -13.98 4.22
N ASP A 77 -10.36 -14.32 3.53
CA ASP A 77 -9.08 -13.61 3.65
C ASP A 77 -9.15 -12.24 2.96
N LEU A 78 -9.77 -12.20 1.78
CA LEU A 78 -9.97 -10.99 1.01
C LEU A 78 -10.91 -10.00 1.73
N GLU A 79 -12.01 -10.50 2.30
CA GLU A 79 -12.96 -9.69 3.08
C GLU A 79 -12.26 -8.99 4.24
N ARG A 80 -11.47 -9.72 5.04
CA ARG A 80 -10.69 -9.14 6.14
C ARG A 80 -9.71 -8.06 5.67
N GLY A 81 -9.00 -8.29 4.58
CA GLY A 81 -8.09 -7.30 4.03
C GLY A 81 -8.80 -6.04 3.52
N ILE A 82 -9.98 -6.19 2.91
CA ILE A 82 -10.81 -5.05 2.48
C ILE A 82 -11.34 -4.27 3.68
N GLU A 83 -11.83 -4.95 4.71
CA GLU A 83 -12.26 -4.32 5.97
C GLU A 83 -11.12 -3.50 6.57
N ARG A 84 -9.90 -4.05 6.61
CA ARG A 84 -8.72 -3.35 7.12
C ARG A 84 -8.38 -2.09 6.31
N ILE A 85 -8.50 -2.13 4.98
CA ILE A 85 -8.30 -0.95 4.11
C ILE A 85 -9.34 0.13 4.44
N LEU A 86 -10.59 -0.25 4.69
CA LEU A 86 -11.65 0.70 5.04
C LEU A 86 -11.43 1.31 6.44
N GLU A 87 -11.00 0.52 7.42
CA GLU A 87 -10.62 1.02 8.76
C GLU A 87 -9.50 2.06 8.67
N LEU A 88 -8.41 1.72 7.96
CA LEU A 88 -7.28 2.63 7.75
C LEU A 88 -7.73 3.93 7.08
N SER A 89 -8.65 3.86 6.11
CA SER A 89 -9.18 5.05 5.46
C SER A 89 -10.01 5.96 6.37
N ALA A 90 -10.55 5.42 7.47
CA ALA A 90 -11.30 6.18 8.47
C ALA A 90 -10.37 6.83 9.53
N GLU A 91 -9.21 6.24 9.80
CA GLU A 91 -8.22 6.73 10.75
C GLU A 91 -7.35 7.87 10.18
N VAL A 92 -7.13 7.83 8.86
CA VAL A 92 -6.36 8.83 8.12
C VAL A 92 -7.20 10.11 7.94
N LYS A 93 -6.74 11.23 8.49
CA LYS A 93 -7.47 12.50 8.51
C LYS A 93 -7.49 13.20 7.15
#